data_AF-A0A976PD85-F1
#
_entry.id   AF-A0A976PD85-F1
#
_cell.length_a   1.000
_cell.length_b   1.000
_cell.length_c   1.000
_cell.angle_alpha   90.00
_cell.angle_beta   90.00
_cell.angle_gamma   90.00
#
_symmetry.space_group_name_H-M   'P 1'
#
loop_
_entity.id
_entity.type
_entity.pdbx_description
1 polymer ?
#
loop_
_entity_poly.entity_id
_entity_poly.type
_entity_poly.pdbx_seq_one_letter_code
_entity_poly.pdbx_strand_id
1 'polypeptide(L)'
;MTEQAAAPILVADQQALGKCIAELNSCPALAVDTEFMRTDTFYPILGLIQIYDGNHCWLIDPVAIDNLQPLAEVFTNDAITKVF
;
A
#
# COMPACT_ATOMS: atom_id res chain seq x y z
N MET A 1 25.50 7.71 -10.84
CA MET A 1 24.71 6.65 -11.49
C MET A 1 23.29 6.87 -10.98
N THR A 2 22.45 7.55 -11.74
CA THR A 2 21.07 7.79 -11.33
C THR A 2 20.32 6.48 -11.47
N GLU A 3 20.03 5.80 -10.36
CA GLU A 3 19.03 4.74 -10.35
C GLU A 3 17.72 5.37 -10.80
N GLN A 4 17.27 4.97 -11.98
CA GLN A 4 15.94 5.33 -12.44
C GLN A 4 14.99 4.44 -11.64
N ALA A 5 14.28 5.04 -10.68
CA ALA A 5 13.30 4.32 -9.87
C ALA A 5 12.31 3.62 -10.80
N ALA A 6 12.07 2.33 -10.55
CA ALA A 6 11.08 1.57 -11.30
C ALA A 6 9.72 2.28 -11.21
N ALA A 7 8.93 2.20 -12.29
CA ALA A 7 7.60 2.79 -12.31
C ALA A 7 6.74 2.16 -11.19
N PRO A 8 5.93 2.96 -10.48
CA PRO A 8 5.08 2.44 -9.42
C PRO A 8 4.03 1.48 -9.98
N ILE A 9 3.64 0.51 -9.16
CA ILE A 9 2.63 -0.50 -9.48
C ILE A 9 1.30 -0.07 -8.86
N LEU A 10 0.31 0.24 -9.70
CA LEU A 10 -1.04 0.57 -9.25
C LEU A 10 -1.81 -0.71 -8.88
N VAL A 11 -2.45 -0.68 -7.72
CA VAL A 11 -3.32 -1.73 -7.20
C VAL A 11 -4.71 -1.13 -7.00
N ALA A 12 -5.62 -1.40 -7.93
CA ALA A 12 -6.96 -0.80 -7.97
C ALA A 12 -8.10 -1.83 -8.11
N ASP A 13 -7.80 -3.11 -7.87
CA ASP A 13 -8.80 -4.18 -7.82
C ASP A 13 -8.35 -5.30 -6.85
N GLN A 14 -9.29 -6.18 -6.51
CA GLN A 14 -9.04 -7.27 -5.56
C GLN A 14 -7.97 -8.27 -6.03
N GLN A 15 -7.86 -8.48 -7.35
CA GLN A 15 -6.89 -9.44 -7.91
C GLN A 15 -5.47 -8.89 -7.82
N ALA A 16 -5.28 -7.61 -8.16
CA ALA A 16 -4.03 -6.90 -8.00
C ALA A 16 -3.64 -6.83 -6.52
N LEU A 17 -4.61 -6.60 -5.63
CA LEU A 17 -4.36 -6.59 -4.20
C LEU A 17 -3.83 -7.95 -3.72
N GLY A 18 -4.46 -9.05 -4.12
CA GLY A 18 -3.98 -10.40 -3.76
C GLY A 18 -2.52 -10.65 -4.16
N LYS A 19 -2.10 -10.17 -5.33
CA LYS A 19 -0.69 -10.28 -5.78
C LYS A 19 0.24 -9.42 -4.94
N CYS A 20 -0.13 -8.15 -4.71
CA CYS A 20 0.62 -7.23 -3.86
C CYS A 20 0.83 -7.83 -2.46
N ILE A 21 -0.24 -8.33 -1.83
CA ILE A 21 -0.19 -8.93 -0.49
C ILE A 21 0.71 -10.16 -0.42
N ALA A 22 0.77 -10.97 -1.47
CA ALA A 22 1.68 -12.12 -1.53
C ALA A 22 3.15 -11.69 -1.47
N GLU A 23 3.51 -10.61 -2.19
CA GLU A 23 4.86 -10.03 -2.14
C GLU A 23 5.16 -9.40 -0.78
N LEU A 24 4.26 -8.53 -0.29
CA LEU A 24 4.44 -7.82 0.98
C LEU A 24 4.61 -8.75 2.18
N ASN A 25 3.93 -9.90 2.21
CA ASN A 25 4.06 -10.87 3.30
C ASN A 25 5.43 -11.55 3.37
N SER A 26 6.23 -11.49 2.31
CA SER A 26 7.60 -12.02 2.31
C SER A 26 8.64 -11.01 2.80
N CYS A 27 8.24 -9.73 2.95
CA CYS A 27 9.16 -8.65 3.26
C CYS A 27 9.36 -8.49 4.78
N PRO A 28 10.61 -8.28 5.24
CA PRO A 28 10.89 -8.08 6.67
C PRO A 28 10.49 -6.67 7.16
N ALA A 29 10.41 -5.70 6.25
CA ALA A 29 10.02 -4.33 6.55
C ALA A 29 9.34 -3.67 5.35
N LEU A 30 8.42 -2.74 5.63
CA LEU A 30 7.66 -1.97 4.65
C LEU A 30 7.69 -0.50 5.06
N ALA A 31 8.02 0.40 4.13
CA ALA A 31 7.79 1.83 4.31
C ALA A 31 6.39 2.18 3.82
N VAL A 32 5.62 2.93 4.62
CA VAL A 32 4.20 3.18 4.40
C VAL A 32 3.90 4.66 4.52
N ASP A 33 3.22 5.22 3.53
CA ASP A 33 2.66 6.58 3.56
C ASP A 33 1.21 6.59 3.05
N THR A 34 0.46 7.65 3.34
CA THR A 34 -0.97 7.74 3.02
C THR A 34 -1.39 9.14 2.59
N GLU A 35 -2.25 9.20 1.57
CA GLU A 35 -2.84 10.46 1.09
C GLU A 35 -4.32 10.52 1.44
N PHE A 36 -4.80 11.69 1.84
CA PHE A 36 -6.19 11.91 2.26
C PHE A 36 -6.86 13.07 1.52
N MET A 37 -8.11 12.86 1.11
CA MET A 37 -9.00 13.94 0.65
C MET A 37 -9.66 14.60 1.86
N ARG A 38 -9.36 15.89 2.07
CA ARG A 38 -9.85 16.68 3.21
C ARG A 38 -10.77 17.83 2.81
N THR A 39 -10.90 18.13 1.51
CA THR A 39 -11.78 19.18 1.00
C THR A 39 -13.19 18.64 0.86
N ASP A 40 -14.18 19.40 1.33
CA ASP A 40 -15.62 19.10 1.22
C ASP A 40 -16.06 17.77 1.86
N THR A 41 -15.28 17.25 2.81
CA THR A 41 -15.61 16.03 3.58
C THR A 41 -15.64 16.32 5.08
N PHE A 42 -16.64 15.78 5.81
CA PHE A 42 -16.69 15.92 7.26
C PHE A 42 -15.62 15.05 7.96
N TYR A 43 -15.35 13.86 7.42
CA TYR A 43 -14.23 12.99 7.81
C TYR A 43 -13.26 12.84 6.64
N PRO A 44 -11.94 12.86 6.88
CA PRO A 44 -10.95 12.60 5.84
C PRO A 44 -11.21 11.25 5.16
N ILE A 45 -11.20 11.24 3.84
CA ILE A 45 -11.29 10.01 3.06
C ILE A 45 -9.86 9.58 2.70
N LEU A 46 -9.50 8.34 3.03
CA LEU A 46 -8.23 7.77 2.60
C LEU A 46 -8.25 7.62 1.08
N GLY A 47 -7.39 8.36 0.38
CA GLY A 47 -7.35 8.40 -1.07
C GLY A 47 -6.31 7.47 -1.68
N LEU A 48 -5.16 7.29 -1.02
CA LEU A 48 -4.10 6.41 -1.50
C LEU A 48 -3.28 5.86 -0.34
N ILE A 49 -2.82 4.62 -0.45
CA ILE A 49 -1.80 4.04 0.42
C ILE A 49 -0.58 3.74 -0.44
N GLN A 50 0.57 4.28 -0.05
CA GLN A 50 1.84 4.05 -0.71
C GLN A 50 2.66 3.07 0.13
N ILE A 51 3.17 2.01 -0.49
CA ILE A 51 4.03 1.03 0.19
C ILE A 51 5.29 0.81 -0.64
N TYR A 52 6.45 0.93 0.00
CA TYR A 52 7.72 0.50 -0.57
C TYR A 52 8.23 -0.74 0.17
N ASP A 53 8.48 -1.81 -0.59
CA ASP A 53 8.87 -3.12 -0.06
C ASP A 53 10.39 -3.38 -0.10
N GLY A 54 11.18 -2.39 -0.54
CA GLY A 54 12.61 -2.50 -0.81
C GLY A 54 12.96 -2.71 -2.29
N ASN A 55 11.98 -3.05 -3.13
CA ASN A 55 12.15 -3.27 -4.57
C ASN A 55 11.11 -2.51 -5.41
N HIS A 56 9.84 -2.55 -4.99
CA HIS A 56 8.70 -1.97 -5.70
C HIS A 56 8.00 -0.90 -4.88
N CYS A 57 7.53 0.14 -5.57
CA CYS A 57 6.61 1.12 -5.02
C CYS A 57 5.17 0.74 -5.44
N TRP A 58 4.35 0.37 -4.46
CA TRP A 58 2.96 0.00 -4.61
C TRP A 58 2.07 1.20 -4.31
N LEU A 59 1.14 1.50 -5.20
CA LEU A 59 0.10 2.52 -5.03
C LEU A 59 -1.24 1.81 -4.91
N ILE A 60 -1.74 1.66 -3.69
CA ILE A 60 -2.99 0.97 -3.42
C ILE A 60 -4.10 2.01 -3.37
N ASP A 61 -5.11 1.85 -4.23
CA ASP A 61 -6.34 2.65 -4.25
C ASP A 61 -7.37 1.99 -3.30
N PRO A 62 -7.56 2.51 -2.08
CA PRO A 62 -8.48 1.93 -1.11
C PRO A 62 -9.95 2.28 -1.41
N VAL A 63 -10.22 3.17 -2.37
CA VAL A 63 -11.58 3.56 -2.78
C VAL A 63 -12.11 2.60 -3.84
N ALA A 64 -11.24 2.10 -4.72
CA ALA A 64 -11.58 1.16 -5.77
C ALA A 64 -11.69 -0.31 -5.29
N ILE A 65 -11.22 -0.63 -4.08
CA ILE A 65 -11.13 -2.00 -3.56
C ILE A 65 -12.13 -2.22 -2.42
N ASP A 66 -13.02 -3.20 -2.61
CA ASP A 66 -14.08 -3.51 -1.65
C ASP A 66 -13.57 -4.13 -0.33
N ASN A 67 -12.52 -4.98 -0.39
CA ASN A 67 -12.03 -5.71 0.76
C ASN A 67 -10.52 -5.51 0.99
N LEU A 68 -10.21 -4.62 1.93
CA LEU A 68 -8.86 -4.31 2.40
C LEU A 68 -8.41 -5.18 3.59
N GLN A 69 -9.21 -6.15 4.04
CA GLN A 69 -8.85 -7.04 5.15
C GLN A 69 -7.46 -7.70 4.98
N PRO A 70 -7.06 -8.18 3.79
CA PRO A 70 -5.72 -8.74 3.61
C PRO A 70 -4.59 -7.73 3.84
N LEU A 71 -4.81 -6.46 3.53
CA LEU A 71 -3.84 -5.40 3.80
C LEU A 71 -3.74 -5.09 5.30
N ALA A 72 -4.89 -5.09 5.99
CA ALA A 72 -4.91 -4.96 7.45
C ALA A 72 -4.11 -6.09 8.12
N GLU A 73 -4.24 -7.32 7.64
CA GLU A 73 -3.47 -8.48 8.13
C GLU A 73 -1.95 -8.24 8.00
N VAL A 74 -1.49 -7.73 6.85
CA VAL A 74 -0.07 -7.34 6.65
C VAL A 74 0.37 -6.28 7.67
N PHE A 75 -0.42 -5.23 7.88
CA PHE A 75 -0.07 -4.17 8.83
C PHE A 75 -0.09 -4.64 10.28
N THR A 76 -0.92 -5.63 10.62
CA THR A 76 -0.95 -6.25 11.96
C THR A 76 0.04 -7.40 12.14
N ASN A 77 0.78 -7.78 11.10
CA ASN A 77 1.77 -8.85 11.19
C ASN A 77 3.03 -8.37 11.93
N ASP A 78 3.26 -8.90 13.13
CA ASP A 78 4.41 -8.55 13.98
C ASP A 78 5.77 -8.95 13.39
N ALA A 79 5.80 -9.87 12.42
CA ALA A 79 7.03 -10.25 11.73
C ALA A 79 7.49 -9.20 10.70
N ILE A 80 6.63 -8.25 10.35
CA ILE A 80 6.91 -7.20 9.36
C ILE A 80 7.07 -5.88 10.09
N THR A 81 8.20 -5.22 9.96
CA THR A 81 8.40 -3.86 10.51
C THR A 81 7.72 -2.84 9.61
N LYS A 82 6.86 -1.98 10.16
CA LYS A 82 6.26 -0.87 9.41
C LYS A 82 6.99 0.42 9.76
N VAL A 83 7.52 1.10 8.74
CA VAL A 83 8.19 2.41 8.86
C VAL A 83 7.25 3.46 8.29
N PHE A 84 6.99 4.52 9.05
CA PHE A 84 6.10 5.64 8.69
C PHE A 84 6.90 6.96 8.70
#